data_AF-A0AAW2ISZ4-F1
#
_entry.id   AF-A0AAW2ISZ4-F1
#
_cell.length_a   1.000
_cell.length_b   1.000
_cell.length_c   1.000
_cell.angle_alpha   90.00
_cell.angle_beta   90.00
_cell.angle_gamma   90.00
#
_symmetry.space_group_name_H-M   'P 1'
#
loop_
_entity.id
_entity.type
_entity.pdbx_description
1 polymer ?
#
loop_
_entity_poly.entity_id
_entity_poly.type
_entity_poly.pdbx_seq_one_letter_code
_entity_poly.pdbx_strand_id
1 'polypeptide(L)'
;MCGIFAYLNFDVRRERRYILELLFNGLRRLEYRGYDSAGISIDSSFSLDCDVVPAPLVFRQEGNIESLVKSVYQDVSLTGLNLEESFSIHAGIAHTRWATHGEPAPRNSHPSPLIQEMSFWLFIMEL
;
A
#
# COMPACT_ATOMS: atom_id res chain seq x y z
N MET A 1 7.79 0.53 16.81
CA MET A 1 6.35 0.24 16.66
C MET A 1 5.99 0.39 15.19
N CYS A 2 4.91 -0.21 14.71
CA CYS A 2 4.46 -0.05 13.32
C CYS A 2 2.97 0.28 13.29
N GLY A 3 2.48 0.77 12.15
CA GLY A 3 1.07 1.03 11.91
C GLY A 3 0.57 0.23 10.71
N ILE A 4 -0.58 -0.42 10.85
CA ILE A 4 -1.24 -1.14 9.75
C ILE A 4 -2.62 -0.53 9.57
N PHE A 5 -2.99 -0.29 8.33
CA PHE A 5 -4.33 0.18 7.96
C PHE A 5 -4.78 -0.52 6.69
N ALA A 6 -6.04 -0.94 6.64
CA ALA A 6 -6.61 -1.58 5.46
C ALA A 6 -8.01 -1.03 5.20
N TYR A 7 -8.37 -0.99 3.93
CA TYR A 7 -9.69 -0.61 3.46
C TYR A 7 -10.20 -1.67 2.50
N LEU A 8 -11.43 -2.13 2.74
CA LEU A 8 -12.13 -3.07 1.89
C LEU A 8 -13.50 -2.49 1.58
N ASN A 9 -13.83 -2.37 0.29
CA ASN A 9 -15.19 -2.14 -0.16
C ASN A 9 -15.73 -3.40 -0.81
N PHE A 10 -16.97 -3.73 -0.49
CA PHE A 10 -17.69 -4.86 -1.04
C PHE A 10 -19.10 -4.40 -1.42
N ASP A 11 -19.46 -4.58 -2.69
CA ASP A 11 -20.72 -4.12 -3.28
C ASP A 11 -20.98 -2.61 -3.09
N VAL A 12 -19.91 -1.83 -3.03
CA VAL A 12 -19.97 -0.36 -2.95
C VAL A 12 -18.97 0.21 -3.94
N ARG A 13 -19.48 0.90 -4.96
CA ARG A 13 -18.64 1.53 -5.99
C ARG A 13 -17.83 2.67 -5.39
N ARG A 14 -16.51 2.58 -5.52
CA ARG A 14 -15.56 3.62 -5.10
C ARG A 14 -14.48 3.81 -6.16
N GLU A 15 -14.13 5.07 -6.39
CA GLU A 15 -13.03 5.45 -7.27
C GLU A 15 -11.67 5.09 -6.64
N ARG A 16 -10.69 4.73 -7.47
CA ARG A 16 -9.31 4.48 -7.02
C ARG A 16 -8.73 5.66 -6.26
N ARG A 17 -8.97 6.89 -6.72
CA ARG A 17 -8.53 8.11 -6.04
C ARG A 17 -9.04 8.18 -4.60
N TYR A 18 -10.33 7.91 -4.41
CA TYR A 18 -10.94 7.89 -3.08
C TYR A 18 -10.30 6.84 -2.17
N ILE A 19 -10.05 5.64 -2.69
CA ILE A 19 -9.41 4.55 -1.95
C ILE A 19 -7.99 4.95 -1.52
N LEU A 20 -7.20 5.50 -2.45
CA LEU A 20 -5.85 5.99 -2.17
C LEU A 20 -5.84 7.08 -1.08
N GLU A 21 -6.69 8.10 -1.22
CA GLU A 21 -6.80 9.18 -0.23
C GLU A 21 -7.17 8.64 1.16
N LEU A 22 -8.06 7.65 1.22
CA LEU A 22 -8.47 7.02 2.47
C LEU A 22 -7.33 6.22 3.12
N LEU A 23 -6.54 5.48 2.33
CA LEU A 23 -5.33 4.81 2.81
C LEU A 23 -4.29 5.80 3.33
N PHE A 24 -4.02 6.88 2.60
CA PHE A 24 -3.09 7.93 3.03
C PHE A 24 -3.54 8.60 4.33
N ASN A 25 -4.83 8.93 4.44
CA ASN A 25 -5.38 9.51 5.66
C ASN A 25 -5.32 8.54 6.85
N GLY A 26 -5.50 7.23 6.60
CA GLY A 26 -5.26 6.19 7.60
C GLY A 26 -3.80 6.17 8.08
N LEU A 27 -2.84 6.22 7.16
CA LEU A 27 -1.42 6.24 7.52
C LEU A 27 -1.01 7.52 8.26
N ARG A 28 -1.52 8.69 7.88
CA ARG A 28 -1.26 9.96 8.61
C ARG A 28 -1.66 9.86 10.08
N ARG A 29 -2.76 9.17 10.40
CA ARG A 29 -3.17 8.93 11.80
C ARG A 29 -2.25 7.97 12.55
N LEU A 30 -1.46 7.16 11.84
CA LEU A 30 -0.56 6.16 12.39
C LEU A 30 0.92 6.57 12.30
N GLU A 31 1.24 7.74 11.76
CA GLU A 31 2.60 8.25 11.57
C GLU A 31 3.38 8.32 12.89
N TYR A 32 2.70 8.61 14.00
CA TYR A 32 3.31 8.62 15.34
C TYR A 32 3.88 7.26 15.77
N ARG A 33 3.44 6.16 15.15
CA ARG A 33 3.94 4.80 15.46
C ARG A 33 5.20 4.44 14.69
N GLY A 34 5.46 5.08 13.56
CA GLY A 34 6.61 4.81 12.68
C GLY A 34 6.55 5.68 11.43
N TYR A 35 7.70 6.25 11.05
CA TYR A 35 7.84 7.21 9.95
C TYR A 35 9.14 7.03 9.16
N ASP A 36 9.88 5.95 9.41
CA ASP A 36 11.13 5.66 8.70
C ASP A 36 10.86 5.24 7.26
N SER A 37 9.77 4.48 7.06
CA SER A 37 9.30 4.14 5.73
C SER A 37 7.83 3.74 5.73
N ALA A 38 7.19 3.83 4.57
CA ALA A 38 5.80 3.46 4.41
C ALA A 38 5.53 2.82 3.04
N GLY A 39 4.40 2.15 2.93
CA GLY A 39 3.95 1.60 1.67
C GLY A 39 2.46 1.31 1.65
N ILE A 40 1.94 1.17 0.43
CA ILE A 40 0.55 0.80 0.15
C ILE A 40 0.52 -0.27 -0.94
N SER A 41 -0.51 -1.11 -0.89
CA SER A 41 -0.85 -2.08 -1.93
C SER A 41 -2.32 -1.94 -2.26
N ILE A 42 -2.64 -1.89 -3.54
CA ILE A 42 -4.01 -1.76 -4.07
C ILE A 42 -4.21 -2.73 -5.23
N ASP A 43 -5.46 -3.04 -5.55
CA ASP A 43 -5.76 -3.89 -6.71
C ASP A 43 -5.52 -3.12 -8.02
N SER A 44 -4.99 -3.83 -9.02
CA SER A 44 -4.93 -3.33 -10.39
C SER A 44 -6.30 -3.41 -11.06
N SER A 45 -6.44 -2.78 -12.23
CA SER A 45 -7.69 -2.81 -13.01
C SER A 45 -8.11 -4.24 -13.30
N PHE A 46 -9.35 -4.60 -12.98
CA PHE A 46 -9.89 -5.93 -13.23
C PHE A 46 -10.40 -6.02 -14.67
N SER A 47 -9.70 -6.78 -15.52
CA SER A 47 -10.20 -7.13 -16.85
C SER A 47 -11.01 -8.43 -16.77
N LEU A 48 -12.32 -8.36 -16.98
CA LEU A 48 -13.25 -9.51 -16.97
C LEU A 48 -12.91 -10.60 -18.02
N ASP A 49 -12.07 -10.27 -19.01
CA ASP A 49 -11.70 -11.16 -20.12
C ASP A 49 -10.50 -12.07 -19.81
N CYS A 50 -9.95 -12.04 -18.60
CA CYS A 50 -8.78 -12.84 -18.21
C CYS A 50 -9.04 -13.57 -16.89
N ASP A 51 -8.99 -14.90 -16.90
CA ASP A 51 -9.02 -15.75 -15.68
C ASP A 51 -7.81 -15.54 -14.75
N VAL A 52 -6.86 -14.69 -15.16
CA VAL A 52 -5.68 -14.35 -14.38
C VAL A 52 -6.00 -13.13 -13.52
N VAL A 53 -6.04 -13.33 -12.20
CA VAL A 53 -6.09 -12.21 -11.23
C VAL A 53 -4.82 -11.38 -11.40
N PRO A 54 -4.91 -10.11 -11.80
CA PRO A 54 -3.73 -9.30 -12.03
C PRO A 54 -3.03 -9.01 -10.70
N ALA A 55 -1.70 -8.88 -10.75
CA ALA A 55 -0.92 -8.61 -9.54
C ALA A 55 -1.33 -7.26 -8.93
N PRO A 56 -1.33 -7.14 -7.58
CA PRO A 56 -1.63 -5.88 -6.93
C PRO A 56 -0.52 -4.86 -7.23
N LEU A 57 -0.90 -3.59 -7.30
CA LEU A 57 0.02 -2.47 -7.41
C LEU A 57 0.58 -2.16 -6.03
N VAL A 58 1.90 -2.23 -5.88
CA VAL A 58 2.60 -2.00 -4.61
C VAL A 58 3.49 -0.77 -4.74
N PHE A 59 3.25 0.22 -3.90
CA PHE A 59 4.05 1.44 -3.80
C PHE A 59 4.74 1.49 -2.44
N ARG A 60 6.04 1.78 -2.43
CA ARG A 60 6.86 1.80 -1.22
C ARG A 60 7.85 2.94 -1.29
N GLN A 61 8.00 3.66 -0.19
CA GLN A 61 8.87 4.82 -0.13
C GLN A 61 9.54 4.91 1.24
N GLU A 62 10.77 5.44 1.26
CA GLU A 62 11.47 5.81 2.49
C GLU A 62 11.05 7.20 2.97
N GLY A 63 11.13 7.39 4.29
CA GLY A 63 10.72 8.62 4.96
C GLY A 63 9.23 8.65 5.30
N ASN A 64 8.74 9.87 5.51
CA ASN A 64 7.40 10.16 6.01
C ASN A 64 6.29 9.85 4.98
N ILE A 65 5.03 9.96 5.42
CA ILE A 65 3.88 9.64 4.57
C ILE A 65 3.81 10.59 3.37
N GLU A 66 4.21 11.85 3.52
CA GLU A 66 4.19 12.82 2.43
C GLU A 66 5.17 12.48 1.29
N SER A 67 6.31 11.87 1.60
CA SER A 67 7.21 11.31 0.57
C SER A 67 6.54 10.19 -0.21
N LEU A 68 5.83 9.28 0.48
CA LEU A 68 5.08 8.20 -0.17
C LEU A 68 3.98 8.76 -1.09
N VAL A 69 3.20 9.73 -0.61
CA VAL A 69 2.13 10.35 -1.40
C VAL A 69 2.68 10.94 -2.70
N LYS A 70 3.79 11.68 -2.63
CA LYS A 70 4.44 12.25 -3.83
C LYS A 70 4.90 11.17 -4.82
N SER A 71 5.55 10.13 -4.33
CA SER A 71 6.01 9.00 -5.15
C SER A 71 4.84 8.30 -5.85
N VAL A 72 3.74 8.02 -5.14
CA VAL A 72 2.56 7.37 -5.73
C VAL A 72 1.97 8.21 -6.85
N TYR A 73 1.76 9.52 -6.65
CA TYR A 73 1.20 10.38 -7.70
C TYR A 73 2.14 10.54 -8.90
N GLN A 74 3.45 10.52 -8.68
CA GLN A 74 4.44 10.50 -9.76
C GLN A 74 4.36 9.20 -10.56
N ASP A 75 4.34 8.05 -9.90
CA ASP A 75 4.26 6.74 -10.54
C ASP A 75 2.94 6.53 -11.30
N VAL A 76 1.83 7.03 -10.75
CA VAL A 76 0.52 7.05 -11.41
C VAL A 76 0.58 7.88 -12.69
N SER A 77 1.21 9.05 -12.65
CA SER A 77 1.37 9.94 -13.81
C SER A 77 2.24 9.32 -14.91
N LEU A 78 3.29 8.58 -14.52
CA LEU A 78 4.20 7.90 -15.44
C LEU A 78 3.59 6.66 -16.10
N THR A 79 2.83 5.89 -15.31
CA THR A 79 2.22 4.63 -15.77
C THR A 79 0.90 4.87 -16.52
N GLY A 80 0.31 6.06 -16.38
CA GLY A 80 -1.01 6.37 -16.95
C GLY A 80 -2.15 5.62 -16.25
N LEU A 81 -1.99 5.32 -14.96
CA LEU A 81 -3.02 4.63 -14.17
C LEU A 81 -4.28 5.51 -14.05
N ASN A 82 -5.44 4.93 -14.36
CA ASN A 82 -6.70 5.66 -14.30
C ASN A 82 -7.17 5.83 -12.84
N LEU A 83 -7.09 7.03 -12.30
CA LEU A 83 -7.52 7.34 -10.93
C LEU A 83 -9.05 7.36 -10.76
N GLU A 84 -9.78 7.58 -11.85
CA GLU A 84 -11.25 7.68 -11.89
C GLU A 84 -11.91 6.30 -12.13
N GLU A 85 -11.10 5.23 -12.26
CA GLU A 85 -11.61 3.87 -12.33
C GLU A 85 -12.34 3.51 -11.03
N SER A 86 -13.54 2.96 -11.16
CA SER A 86 -14.43 2.62 -10.05
C SER A 86 -14.48 1.12 -9.80
N PHE A 87 -14.32 0.73 -8.54
CA PHE A 87 -14.33 -0.66 -8.08
C PHE A 87 -15.58 -0.92 -7.24
N SER A 88 -16.36 -1.96 -7.54
CA SER A 88 -17.42 -2.46 -6.66
C SER A 88 -16.85 -3.28 -5.50
N ILE A 89 -15.77 -4.02 -5.77
CA ILE A 89 -15.02 -4.81 -4.81
C ILE A 89 -13.55 -4.44 -4.97
N HIS A 90 -12.89 -4.04 -3.88
CA HIS A 90 -11.46 -3.73 -3.87
C HIS A 90 -10.90 -3.87 -2.45
N ALA A 91 -9.66 -4.33 -2.34
CA ALA A 91 -8.90 -4.39 -1.10
C ALA A 91 -7.61 -3.55 -1.21
N GLY A 92 -7.43 -2.63 -0.26
CA GLY A 92 -6.23 -1.82 -0.13
C GLY A 92 -5.59 -2.01 1.24
N ILE A 93 -4.28 -2.17 1.30
CA ILE A 93 -3.52 -2.30 2.54
C ILE A 93 -2.42 -1.24 2.57
N ALA A 94 -2.16 -0.70 3.75
CA ALA A 94 -1.20 0.36 4.00
C ALA A 94 -0.42 0.05 5.27
N HIS A 95 0.88 0.37 5.28
CA HIS A 95 1.75 0.11 6.43
C HIS A 95 2.75 1.26 6.66
N THR A 96 2.94 1.64 7.92
CA THR A 96 4.07 2.46 8.38
C THR A 96 5.05 1.64 9.20
N ARG A 97 6.34 1.79 8.91
CA ARG A 97 7.42 1.02 9.52
C ARG A 97 8.31 1.92 10.39
N TRP A 98 8.66 1.41 11.56
CA TRP A 98 9.80 1.87 12.36
C TRP A 98 10.95 0.88 12.17
N ALA A 99 12.08 1.34 11.67
CA ALA A 99 13.25 0.52 11.39
C ALA A 99 14.00 0.21 12.71
N THR A 100 13.81 -1.00 13.24
CA THR A 100 14.65 -1.52 14.34
C THR A 100 15.85 -2.31 13.83
N HIS A 101 15.74 -2.88 12.63
CA HIS A 101 16.80 -3.62 11.94
C HIS A 101 16.78 -3.29 10.45
N GLY A 102 17.97 -3.10 9.87
CA GLY A 102 18.15 -2.68 8.47
C GLY A 102 17.79 -1.21 8.25
N GLU A 103 18.51 -0.57 7.33
CA GLU A 103 18.26 0.84 6.99
C GLU A 103 16.85 1.05 6.43
N PRO A 104 16.24 2.24 6.65
CA PRO A 104 15.04 2.64 5.95
C PRO A 104 15.33 2.66 4.45
N ALA A 105 14.59 1.84 3.69
CA ALA A 105 14.70 1.77 2.24
C ALA A 105 13.42 1.14 1.68
N PRO A 106 13.00 1.47 0.44
CA PRO A 106 11.79 0.91 -0.17
C PRO A 106 11.75 -0.62 -0.16
N ARG A 107 12.90 -1.28 -0.35
CA ARG A 107 13.02 -2.75 -0.29
C ARG A 107 12.64 -3.36 1.06
N ASN A 108 12.90 -2.62 2.15
CA ASN A 108 12.63 -3.03 3.53
C ASN A 108 11.25 -2.56 4.02
N SER A 109 10.54 -1.74 3.24
CA SER A 109 9.18 -1.29 3.54
C SER A 109 8.14 -2.37 3.26
N HIS A 110 7.08 -2.36 4.06
CA HIS A 110 5.87 -3.15 3.82
C HIS A 110 4.85 -2.29 3.04
N PRO A 111 3.90 -2.89 2.29
CA PRO A 111 3.73 -4.34 2.06
C PRO A 111 4.87 -4.95 1.24
N SER A 112 5.45 -6.05 1.76
CA SER A 112 6.51 -6.75 1.03
C SER A 112 5.84 -7.66 -0.01
N PRO A 113 6.19 -7.57 -1.31
CA PRO A 113 5.71 -8.54 -2.28
C PRO A 113 6.22 -9.93 -1.87
N LEU A 114 5.37 -10.93 -2.01
CA LEU A 114 5.71 -12.33 -1.71
C LEU A 114 6.70 -12.81 -2.78
N ILE A 115 7.99 -12.54 -2.58
CA ILE A 115 9.07 -13.20 -3.32
C ILE A 115 9.39 -14.47 -2.54
N GLN A 116 9.33 -15.61 -3.24
CA GLN A 116 9.43 -16.99 -2.77
C GLN A 116 10.77 -17.37 -2.09
N GLU A 117 11.62 -16.42 -1.70
CA GLU A 117 12.97 -16.65 -1.15
C GLU A 117 13.37 -15.76 0.04
N MET A 118 12.43 -15.17 0.77
CA MET A 118 12.78 -14.55 2.06
C MET A 118 12.07 -15.24 3.21
N SER A 119 12.86 -16.07 3.91
CA SER A 119 12.58 -16.63 5.22
C SER A 119 11.95 -15.57 6.13
N PHE A 120 10.64 -15.73 6.32
CA PHE A 120 9.88 -15.47 7.53
C PHE A 120 10.56 -14.55 8.57
N TRP A 121 10.17 -13.27 8.56
CA TRP A 121 9.94 -12.52 9.79
C TRP A 121 8.55 -11.87 9.72
N LEU A 122 7.54 -12.71 9.49
CA LEU A 122 6.15 -12.37 9.82
C LEU A 122 5.98 -12.60 11.33
N PHE A 123 6.48 -11.68 12.16
CA PHE A 123 6.11 -11.66 13.58
C PHE A 123 4.83 -10.83 13.71
N ILE A 124 3.69 -11.49 13.52
CA ILE A 124 2.40 -11.02 14.01
C ILE A 124 2.27 -11.49 15.46
N MET A 125 2.17 -10.52 16.39
CA MET A 125 1.69 -10.61 17.79
C MET A 125 2.54 -11.50 18.74
N GLU A 126 2.66 -11.25 20.05
CA GLU A 126 1.73 -10.73 21.06
C GLU A 126 2.48 -9.86 22.10
N LEU A 127 1.72 -8.94 22.74
CA LEU A 127 1.95 -8.24 24.02
C LEU A 127 3.35 -7.70 24.37
#